data_AF-A0A6A1W037-F1
#
_entry.id   AF-A0A6A1W037-F1
#
_cell.length_a   1.000
_cell.length_b   1.000
_cell.length_c   1.000
_cell.angle_alpha   90.00
_cell.angle_beta   90.00
_cell.angle_gamma   90.00
#
_symmetry.space_group_name_H-M   'P 1'
#
loop_
_entity.id
_entity.type
_entity.pdbx_description
1 polymer ?
#
loop_
_entity_poly.entity_id
_entity_poly.type
_entity_poly.pdbx_seq_one_letter_code
_entity_poly.pdbx_strand_id
1 'polypeptide(L)'
;MASKIIRYPINDKLDENDKSTLMMALFFHPHRDEKIGSGAQDIKVVRHPKYLNTRCFEVVRKDGTVEDFSYRKCVLGAFEMIDPQRAKSYKAKWLQHSTV
;
A
#
# COMPACT_ATOMS: atom_id res chain seq x y z
N MET A 1 -6.20 3.04 -8.97
CA MET A 1 -5.79 2.17 -7.84
C MET A 1 -6.93 1.90 -6.85
N ALA A 2 -7.55 2.91 -6.23
CA ALA A 2 -8.67 2.66 -5.29
C ALA A 2 -9.87 1.89 -5.91
N SER A 3 -10.19 2.14 -7.20
CA SER A 3 -11.23 1.41 -7.94
C SER A 3 -10.83 0.00 -8.40
N LYS A 4 -9.54 -0.35 -8.36
CA LYS A 4 -9.02 -1.68 -8.77
C LYS A 4 -9.02 -2.69 -7.62
N ILE A 5 -8.81 -2.24 -6.38
CA ILE A 5 -8.82 -3.11 -5.17
C ILE A 5 -10.12 -3.89 -5.02
N ILE A 6 -11.25 -3.33 -5.45
CA ILE A 6 -12.57 -3.97 -5.35
C ILE A 6 -12.69 -5.19 -6.28
N ARG A 7 -11.90 -5.23 -7.37
CA ARG A 7 -12.00 -6.27 -8.40
C ARG A 7 -11.34 -7.59 -8.02
N TYR A 8 -10.35 -7.56 -7.13
CA TYR A 8 -9.66 -8.77 -6.67
C TYR A 8 -10.43 -9.43 -5.52
N PRO A 9 -10.64 -10.75 -5.55
CA PRO A 9 -11.15 -11.48 -4.39
C PRO A 9 -10.25 -11.33 -3.16
N ILE A 10 -10.83 -11.56 -1.97
CA ILE A 10 -10.06 -11.52 -0.73
C ILE A 10 -9.13 -12.74 -0.69
N ASN A 11 -7.89 -12.52 -0.26
CA ASN A 11 -6.77 -13.46 -0.24
C ASN A 11 -6.17 -13.80 -1.61
N ASP A 12 -6.68 -13.21 -2.69
CA ASP A 12 -6.10 -13.41 -4.01
C ASP A 12 -4.90 -12.49 -4.23
N LYS A 13 -3.94 -13.04 -4.97
CA LYS A 13 -2.78 -12.34 -5.50
C LYS A 13 -3.21 -11.40 -6.62
N LEU A 14 -2.46 -10.32 -6.77
CA LEU A 14 -2.68 -9.39 -7.87
C LEU A 14 -2.16 -9.98 -9.19
N ASP A 15 -2.71 -9.48 -10.30
CA ASP A 15 -2.07 -9.74 -11.60
C ASP A 15 -0.68 -9.09 -11.66
N GLU A 16 0.15 -9.53 -12.61
CA GLU A 16 1.54 -9.06 -12.70
C GLU A 16 1.66 -7.55 -12.91
N ASN A 17 0.71 -6.91 -13.60
CA ASN A 17 0.77 -5.48 -13.87
C ASN A 17 0.49 -4.67 -12.60
N ASP A 18 -0.56 -5.02 -11.87
CA ASP A 18 -0.93 -4.35 -10.62
C ASP A 18 0.07 -4.68 -9.50
N LYS A 19 0.57 -5.92 -9.45
CA LYS A 19 1.67 -6.34 -8.57
C LYS A 19 2.91 -5.48 -8.82
N SER A 20 3.39 -5.38 -10.06
CA SER A 20 4.58 -4.58 -10.40
C SER A 20 4.40 -3.12 -9.98
N THR A 21 3.23 -2.54 -10.27
CA THR A 21 2.92 -1.15 -9.88
C THR A 21 2.94 -0.95 -8.37
N LEU A 22 2.39 -1.90 -7.60
CA LEU A 22 2.34 -1.79 -6.14
C LEU A 22 3.67 -2.14 -5.47
N MET A 23 4.47 -3.03 -6.04
CA MET A 23 5.85 -3.26 -5.63
C MET A 23 6.69 -2.00 -5.80
N MET A 24 6.56 -1.32 -6.94
CA MET A 24 7.20 -0.02 -7.17
C MET A 24 6.73 1.01 -6.13
N ALA A 25 5.42 1.11 -5.89
CA ALA A 25 4.89 2.03 -4.88
C ALA A 25 5.45 1.72 -3.48
N LEU A 26 5.58 0.44 -3.10
CA LEU A 26 6.09 0.02 -1.79
C LEU A 26 7.47 0.60 -1.46
N PHE A 27 8.34 0.78 -2.46
CA PHE A 27 9.66 1.41 -2.27
C PHE A 27 9.61 2.87 -1.79
N PHE A 28 8.49 3.56 -2.00
CA PHE A 28 8.28 4.93 -1.53
C PHE A 28 7.63 4.98 -0.14
N HIS A 29 7.35 3.84 0.49
CA HIS A 29 6.81 3.81 1.84
C HIS A 29 7.86 4.30 2.86
N PRO A 30 7.51 5.15 3.85
CA PRO A 30 8.48 5.65 4.84
C PRO A 30 9.11 4.55 5.69
N HIS A 31 8.44 3.40 5.82
CA HIS A 31 8.94 2.20 6.51
C HIS A 31 9.25 1.06 5.53
N ARG A 32 9.71 1.35 4.29
CA ARG A 32 9.86 0.33 3.25
C ARG A 32 10.74 -0.85 3.67
N ASP A 33 11.82 -0.61 4.42
CA ASP A 33 12.78 -1.67 4.77
C ASP A 33 12.13 -2.69 5.71
N GLU A 34 11.35 -2.22 6.69
CA GLU A 34 10.52 -3.06 7.54
C GLU A 34 9.46 -3.81 6.73
N LYS A 35 8.74 -3.12 5.84
CA LYS A 35 7.67 -3.75 5.04
C LYS A 35 8.21 -4.81 4.08
N ILE A 36 9.33 -4.54 3.40
CA ILE A 36 9.99 -5.47 2.47
C ILE A 36 10.63 -6.64 3.23
N GLY A 37 11.24 -6.39 4.39
CA GLY A 37 11.85 -7.42 5.24
C GLY A 37 12.82 -8.32 4.47
N SER A 38 12.59 -9.63 4.52
CA SER A 38 13.35 -10.66 3.78
C SER A 38 13.22 -10.62 2.25
N GLY A 39 12.46 -9.66 1.73
CA GLY A 39 12.25 -9.43 0.30
C GLY A 39 10.79 -9.65 -0.08
N ALA A 40 10.21 -8.71 -0.82
CA ALA A 40 8.84 -8.81 -1.31
C ALA A 40 8.76 -9.82 -2.47
N GLN A 41 7.80 -10.75 -2.41
CA GLN A 41 7.56 -11.77 -3.43
C GLN A 41 6.25 -11.54 -4.16
N ASP A 42 5.18 -11.24 -3.43
CA ASP A 42 3.83 -11.06 -3.96
C ASP A 42 3.06 -10.00 -3.18
N ILE A 43 1.90 -9.58 -3.71
CA ILE A 43 0.96 -8.71 -3.01
C ILE A 43 -0.43 -9.31 -3.16
N LYS A 44 -1.18 -9.36 -2.07
CA LYS A 44 -2.56 -9.85 -2.05
C LYS A 44 -3.51 -8.82 -1.45
N VAL A 45 -4.79 -8.93 -1.81
CA VAL A 45 -5.85 -8.12 -1.20
C VAL A 45 -6.40 -8.85 0.02
N VAL A 46 -6.42 -8.19 1.18
CA VAL A 46 -7.00 -8.74 2.41
C VAL A 46 -8.07 -7.81 2.99
N ARG A 47 -8.83 -8.31 3.96
CA ARG A 47 -9.69 -7.46 4.79
C ARG A 47 -8.88 -6.90 5.95
N HIS A 48 -9.11 -5.63 6.27
CA HIS A 48 -8.48 -5.03 7.45
C HIS A 48 -8.95 -5.79 8.72
N PRO A 49 -8.05 -6.22 9.61
CA PRO A 49 -8.39 -7.11 10.72
C PRO A 49 -9.42 -6.50 11.68
N LYS A 50 -9.38 -5.18 11.88
CA LYS A 50 -10.33 -4.43 12.72
C LYS A 50 -11.57 -3.92 11.98
N TYR A 51 -11.47 -3.69 10.67
CA TYR A 51 -12.52 -3.04 9.88
C TYR A 51 -12.85 -3.95 8.69
N LEU A 52 -13.60 -5.01 8.96
CA LEU A 52 -13.81 -6.13 8.04
C LEU A 52 -14.45 -5.75 6.69
N ASN A 53 -15.03 -4.55 6.59
CA ASN A 53 -15.60 -4.00 5.36
C ASN A 53 -14.57 -3.23 4.50
N THR A 54 -13.35 -3.04 5.01
CA THR A 54 -12.27 -2.34 4.32
C THR A 54 -11.29 -3.35 3.73
N ARG A 55 -11.02 -3.22 2.43
CA ARG A 55 -9.98 -4.00 1.74
C ARG A 55 -8.64 -3.24 1.79
N CYS A 56 -7.55 -3.94 2.05
CA CYS A 56 -6.20 -3.41 2.05
C CYS A 56 -5.22 -4.38 1.36
N PHE A 57 -3.95 -4.00 1.30
CA PHE A 57 -2.90 -4.81 0.70
C PHE A 57 -1.99 -5.38 1.78
N GLU A 58 -1.60 -6.64 1.61
CA GLU A 58 -0.49 -7.26 2.32
C GLU A 58 0.60 -7.63 1.31
N VAL A 59 1.85 -7.34 1.66
CA VAL A 59 3.00 -7.93 0.97
C VAL A 59 3.24 -9.32 1.53
N VAL A 60 3.47 -10.28 0.64
CA VAL A 60 3.95 -11.63 0.97
C VAL A 60 5.47 -11.61 0.77
N ARG A 61 6.22 -11.87 1.84
CA ARG A 61 7.67 -11.89 1.82
C ARG A 61 8.20 -13.26 1.39
N LYS A 62 9.47 -13.32 0.98
CA LYS A 62 10.14 -14.55 0.53
C LYS A 62 10.23 -15.65 1.61
N ASP A 63 10.22 -15.27 2.88
CA ASP A 63 10.17 -16.21 4.02
C ASP A 63 8.76 -16.70 4.37
N GLY A 64 7.73 -16.29 3.60
CA GLY A 64 6.34 -16.66 3.84
C GLY A 64 5.61 -15.78 4.87
N THR A 65 6.30 -14.84 5.53
CA THR A 65 5.63 -13.85 6.39
C THR A 65 4.84 -12.84 5.55
N VAL A 66 3.86 -12.21 6.18
CA VAL A 66 3.02 -11.17 5.55
C VAL A 66 3.02 -9.91 6.37
N GLU A 67 2.82 -8.78 5.71
CA GLU A 67 2.80 -7.47 6.36
C GLU A 67 1.89 -6.51 5.59
N ASP A 68 1.06 -5.74 6.29
CA ASP A 68 0.19 -4.75 5.65
C ASP A 68 0.99 -3.51 5.23
N PHE A 69 0.56 -2.83 4.17
CA PHE A 69 1.10 -1.51 3.86
C PHE A 69 0.03 -0.56 3.31
N SER A 70 0.27 0.73 3.51
CA SER A 70 -0.64 1.78 3.03
C SER A 70 -0.15 2.35 1.70
N TYR A 71 -0.89 2.05 0.63
CA TYR A 71 -0.65 2.67 -0.69
C TYR A 71 -0.63 4.21 -0.62
N ARG A 72 -1.43 4.82 0.27
CA ARG A 72 -1.44 6.28 0.43
C ARG A 72 -0.13 6.80 1.02
N LYS A 73 0.45 6.09 1.98
CA LYS A 73 1.78 6.41 2.53
C LYS A 73 2.86 6.28 1.45
N CYS A 74 2.75 5.28 0.57
CA CYS A 74 3.62 5.14 -0.60
C CYS A 74 3.54 6.36 -1.53
N VAL A 75 2.32 6.76 -1.92
CA VAL A 75 2.10 7.93 -2.79
C VAL A 75 2.61 9.22 -2.14
N LEU A 76 2.37 9.39 -0.84
CA LEU A 76 2.88 10.55 -0.11
C LEU A 76 4.40 10.59 -0.13
N GLY A 77 5.09 9.48 0.18
CA GLY A 77 6.55 9.43 0.13
C GLY A 77 7.12 9.70 -1.27
N ALA A 78 6.43 9.25 -2.33
CA ALA A 78 6.81 9.59 -3.70
C ALA A 78 6.68 11.11 -3.97
N PHE A 79 5.59 11.75 -3.52
CA PHE A 79 5.47 13.21 -3.63
C PHE A 79 6.52 13.95 -2.79
N GLU A 80 6.85 13.47 -1.59
CA GLU A 80 7.89 14.10 -0.77
C GLU A 80 9.27 14.12 -1.48
N MET A 81 9.54 13.14 -2.33
CA MET A 81 10.77 13.09 -3.14
C MET A 81 10.72 13.96 -4.40
N ILE A 82 9.56 14.01 -5.08
CA ILE A 82 9.46 14.58 -6.44
C ILE A 82 8.87 15.99 -6.44
N ASP A 83 7.88 16.25 -5.58
CA ASP A 83 7.13 17.51 -5.52
C ASP A 83 6.65 17.77 -4.07
N PRO A 84 7.53 18.32 -3.21
CA PRO A 84 7.21 18.55 -1.80
C PRO A 84 6.00 19.48 -1.58
N GLN A 85 5.72 20.38 -2.52
CA GLN A 85 4.57 21.29 -2.41
C GLN A 85 3.25 20.53 -2.64
N ARG A 86 3.24 19.61 -3.60
CA ARG A 86 2.12 18.68 -3.79
C ARG A 86 1.97 17.70 -2.63
N ALA A 87 3.07 17.26 -2.01
CA ALA A 87 3.02 16.44 -0.80
C ALA A 87 2.26 17.14 0.35
N LYS A 88 2.54 18.43 0.59
CA LYS A 88 1.82 19.25 1.58
C LYS A 88 0.32 19.29 1.29
N SER A 89 -0.04 19.58 0.04
CA SER A 89 -1.44 19.63 -0.40
C SER A 89 -2.16 18.27 -0.26
N TYR A 90 -1.47 17.18 -0.60
CA TYR A 90 -1.98 15.82 -0.45
C TYR A 90 -2.22 15.49 1.02
N LYS A 91 -1.24 15.75 1.89
CA LYS A 91 -1.33 15.51 3.34
C LYS A 91 -2.47 16.31 3.99
N ALA A 92 -2.63 17.58 3.62
CA ALA A 92 -3.71 18.43 4.13
C ALA A 92 -5.11 17.88 3.80
N LYS A 93 -5.31 17.37 2.58
CA LYS A 93 -6.57 16.73 2.18
C LYS A 93 -6.86 15.43 2.96
N TRP A 94 -5.83 14.69 3.35
CA TRP A 94 -6.00 13.42 4.07
C TRP A 94 -6.18 13.57 5.59
N LEU A 95 -5.57 14.59 6.21
CA LEU A 95 -5.76 14.88 7.64
C LEU A 95 -7.21 15.25 7.97
N GLN A 96 -7.98 15.76 7.00
CA GLN A 96 -9.41 16.04 7.17
C GLN A 96 -10.30 14.78 7.26
N HIS A 97 -9.77 13.59 6.94
CA HIS A 97 -10.50 12.32 6.92
C HIS A 97 -9.92 11.24 7.84
N SER A 98 -8.94 11.56 8.69
CA SER A 98 -8.27 10.59 9.58
C SER A 98 -8.75 10.66 11.04
N THR A 99 -9.79 11.45 11.34
CA THR A 99 -10.42 11.48 12.65
C THR A 99 -11.57 10.48 12.69
N VAL A 100 -11.27 9.26 13.14
CA VAL A 100 -12.24 8.38 13.82
C VAL A 100 -11.52 7.64 14.94
#